data_AF-A0AAJ6CQN4-F1
#
_entry.id   AF-A0AAJ6CQN4-F1
#
_cell.length_a   1.000
_cell.length_b   1.000
_cell.length_c   1.000
_cell.angle_alpha   90.00
_cell.angle_beta   90.00
_cell.angle_gamma   90.00
#
_symmetry.space_group_name_H-M   'P 1'
#
loop_
_entity.id
_entity.type
_entity.pdbx_description
1 polymer ?
#
loop_
_entity_poly.entity_id
_entity_poly.type
_entity_poly.pdbx_seq_one_letter_code
_entity_poly.pdbx_strand_id
1 'polypeptide(L)'
;MKELQKNIPQEVIDYIENFAIKTPKEIRQNPHYRLKIFLTPVTANHEKSADSVLSFYRSGELPPELEESLRKVGVIDKPVHVSVEGLDLKRAGEITKAVEQAIPYKFHIGHHTRAWKHFDVRPINGASDPAATKSDMCVWSAVAGGYGYTNKWTKLLIEKMSDADVFLEITGLQPVLKS
;
A
#
# COMPACT_ATOMS: atom_id res chain seq x y z
N MET A 1 26.41 -20.37 -3.48
CA MET A 1 25.42 -20.14 -4.57
C MET A 1 25.84 -20.70 -5.92
N LYS A 2 27.09 -20.55 -6.38
CA LYS A 2 27.55 -21.12 -7.69
C LYS A 2 27.46 -22.67 -7.78
N GLU A 3 27.71 -23.40 -6.70
CA GLU A 3 27.65 -24.88 -6.69
C GLU A 3 26.22 -25.43 -6.80
N LEU A 4 25.21 -24.73 -6.27
CA LEU A 4 23.79 -25.13 -6.39
C LEU A 4 23.24 -24.90 -7.81
N GLN A 5 23.77 -23.91 -8.53
CA GLN A 5 23.40 -23.67 -9.94
C GLN A 5 23.91 -24.78 -10.88
N LYS A 6 24.97 -25.49 -10.49
CA LYS A 6 25.61 -26.54 -11.30
C LYS A 6 24.75 -27.79 -11.48
N ASN A 7 23.79 -28.02 -10.59
CA ASN A 7 22.91 -29.20 -10.59
C ASN A 7 21.49 -28.91 -11.10
N ILE A 8 21.23 -27.71 -11.61
CA ILE A 8 19.93 -27.37 -12.17
C ILE A 8 19.87 -27.97 -13.59
N PRO A 9 18.85 -28.78 -13.91
CA PRO A 9 18.69 -29.33 -15.25
C PRO A 9 18.63 -28.21 -16.31
N GLN A 10 19.33 -28.39 -17.42
CA GLN A 10 19.43 -27.38 -18.48
C GLN A 10 18.04 -26.98 -19.01
N GLU A 11 17.11 -27.93 -19.11
CA GLU A 11 15.72 -27.68 -19.52
C GLU A 11 15.00 -26.64 -18.65
N VAL A 12 15.30 -26.62 -17.35
CA VAL A 12 14.72 -25.66 -16.40
C VAL A 12 15.33 -24.28 -16.59
N ILE A 13 16.64 -24.20 -16.84
CA ILE A 13 17.34 -22.95 -17.13
C ILE A 13 16.77 -22.35 -18.42
N ASP A 14 16.68 -23.16 -19.47
CA ASP A 14 16.15 -22.76 -20.77
C ASP A 14 14.69 -22.32 -20.66
N TYR A 15 13.88 -22.99 -19.83
CA TYR A 15 12.52 -22.56 -19.54
C TYR A 15 12.47 -21.19 -18.87
N ILE A 16 13.29 -20.96 -17.83
CA ILE A 16 13.34 -19.69 -17.10
C ILE A 16 13.76 -18.55 -18.03
N GLU A 17 14.78 -18.76 -18.85
CA GLU A 17 15.28 -17.75 -19.80
C GLU A 17 14.26 -17.43 -20.88
N ASN A 18 13.64 -18.45 -21.48
CA ASN A 18 12.61 -18.26 -22.49
C ASN A 18 11.33 -17.63 -21.91
N PHE A 19 10.93 -18.04 -20.71
CA PHE A 19 9.80 -17.45 -20.01
C PHE A 19 10.06 -15.99 -19.72
N ALA A 20 11.26 -15.65 -19.24
CA ALA A 20 11.68 -14.28 -19.08
C ALA A 20 11.51 -13.56 -20.44
N ILE A 21 12.22 -13.96 -21.49
CA ILE A 21 12.21 -13.26 -22.79
C ILE A 21 10.79 -13.01 -23.32
N LYS A 22 9.90 -14.00 -23.23
CA LYS A 22 8.50 -13.90 -23.69
C LYS A 22 7.61 -13.02 -22.81
N THR A 23 8.01 -12.76 -21.57
CA THR A 23 7.22 -11.93 -20.65
C THR A 23 7.37 -10.45 -20.98
N PRO A 24 6.26 -9.73 -21.26
CA PRO A 24 6.26 -8.29 -21.51
C PRO A 24 6.95 -7.50 -20.40
N LYS A 25 7.62 -6.41 -20.78
CA LYS A 25 8.38 -5.57 -19.85
C LYS A 25 7.48 -4.92 -18.79
N GLU A 26 6.23 -4.61 -19.14
CA GLU A 26 5.27 -4.05 -18.17
C GLU A 26 5.00 -5.04 -17.04
N ILE A 27 4.84 -6.34 -17.36
CA ILE A 27 4.56 -7.38 -16.36
C ILE A 27 5.80 -7.64 -15.49
N ARG A 28 6.98 -7.74 -16.09
CA ARG A 28 8.24 -7.96 -15.34
C ARG A 28 8.55 -6.86 -14.32
N GLN A 29 8.24 -5.61 -14.66
CA GLN A 29 8.55 -4.46 -13.82
C GLN A 29 7.41 -4.14 -12.84
N ASN A 30 6.21 -4.68 -13.06
CA ASN A 30 5.05 -4.44 -12.22
C ASN A 30 5.24 -5.07 -10.82
N PRO A 31 5.20 -4.26 -9.74
CA PRO A 31 5.31 -4.75 -8.37
C PRO A 31 4.23 -5.77 -7.97
N HIS A 32 3.07 -5.76 -8.63
CA HIS A 32 1.94 -6.64 -8.34
C HIS A 32 2.26 -8.12 -8.56
N TYR A 33 3.20 -8.43 -9.47
CA TYR A 33 3.60 -9.80 -9.78
C TYR A 33 4.94 -10.19 -9.13
N ARG A 34 5.40 -9.45 -8.12
CA ARG A 34 6.69 -9.68 -7.45
C ARG A 34 6.54 -10.60 -6.24
N LEU A 35 7.17 -11.77 -6.28
CA LEU A 35 7.38 -12.62 -5.11
C LEU A 35 8.71 -12.24 -4.43
N LYS A 36 8.67 -11.89 -3.14
CA LYS A 36 9.88 -11.66 -2.33
C LYS A 36 10.09 -12.87 -1.42
N ILE A 37 11.24 -13.54 -1.56
CA ILE A 37 11.64 -14.66 -0.72
C ILE A 37 12.73 -14.17 0.22
N PHE A 38 12.52 -14.32 1.53
CA PHE A 38 13.51 -14.04 2.55
C PHE A 38 13.99 -15.36 3.13
N LEU A 39 15.31 -15.54 3.18
CA LEU A 39 15.95 -16.69 3.81
C LEU A 39 16.57 -16.21 5.11
N THR A 40 15.92 -16.52 6.23
CA THR A 40 16.49 -16.26 7.56
C THR A 40 17.12 -17.55 8.09
N PRO A 41 18.36 -17.49 8.58
CA PRO A 41 18.95 -18.63 9.27
C PRO A 41 18.23 -18.78 10.62
N VAL A 42 17.59 -19.93 10.84
CA VAL A 42 17.03 -20.28 12.14
C VAL A 42 18.09 -21.06 12.89
N THR A 43 18.62 -20.50 13.98
CA THR A 43 19.52 -21.24 14.89
C THR A 43 18.69 -22.25 15.66
N ALA A 44 18.60 -23.47 15.15
CA ALA A 44 17.99 -24.57 15.86
C ALA A 44 19.04 -25.25 16.75
N ASN A 45 18.69 -25.56 18.00
CA ASN A 45 19.59 -26.21 18.97
C ASN A 45 20.11 -27.60 18.52
N HIS A 46 19.54 -28.18 17.45
CA HIS A 46 20.01 -29.41 16.83
C HIS A 46 20.05 -29.31 15.29
N GLU A 47 21.07 -29.92 14.68
CA GLU A 47 21.36 -29.93 13.24
C GLU A 47 20.15 -30.32 12.37
N LYS A 48 19.29 -31.24 12.86
CA LYS A 48 18.09 -31.74 12.16
C LYS A 48 16.84 -30.85 12.27
N SER A 49 16.87 -29.80 13.09
CA SER A 49 15.75 -28.87 13.28
C SER A 49 15.86 -27.59 12.45
N ALA A 50 16.96 -27.44 11.70
CA ALA A 50 17.14 -26.39 10.71
C ALA A 50 16.42 -26.71 9.37
N ASP A 51 15.94 -27.95 9.21
CA ASP A 51 15.28 -28.39 7.99
C ASP A 51 13.82 -27.94 7.95
N SER A 52 13.59 -26.92 7.13
CA SER A 52 12.33 -26.64 6.44
C SER A 52 11.13 -26.28 7.33
N VAL A 53 11.13 -25.07 7.87
CA VAL A 53 9.88 -24.36 8.18
C VAL A 53 9.70 -23.25 7.14
N LEU A 54 8.96 -23.54 6.07
CA LEU A 54 8.56 -22.53 5.10
C LEU A 54 7.31 -21.81 5.64
N SER A 55 7.51 -20.60 6.15
CA SER A 55 6.41 -19.76 6.64
C SER A 55 6.06 -18.69 5.62
N PHE A 56 4.82 -18.68 5.17
CA PHE A 56 4.28 -17.65 4.29
C PHE A 56 3.63 -16.55 5.12
N TYR A 57 4.12 -15.32 4.96
CA TYR A 57 3.54 -14.13 5.58
C TYR A 57 2.96 -13.23 4.50
N ARG A 58 1.78 -12.65 4.78
CA ARG A 58 1.21 -11.62 3.91
C ARG A 58 2.06 -10.36 3.99
N SER A 59 2.22 -9.65 2.88
CA SER A 59 2.96 -8.38 2.84
C SER A 59 2.37 -7.38 3.85
N GLY A 60 3.16 -6.96 4.84
CA GLY A 60 2.75 -6.03 5.91
C GLY A 60 2.29 -6.70 7.21
N GLU A 61 2.20 -8.03 7.25
CA GLU A 61 1.83 -8.81 8.44
C GLU A 61 3.02 -9.69 8.85
N LEU A 62 4.07 -9.07 9.39
CA LEU A 62 5.23 -9.78 9.94
C LEU A 62 5.13 -9.82 11.48
N PRO A 63 5.32 -10.98 12.13
CA PRO A 63 5.42 -11.05 13.58
C PRO A 63 6.61 -10.20 14.10
N PRO A 64 6.47 -9.53 15.26
CA PRO A 64 7.53 -8.66 15.80
C PRO A 64 8.90 -9.36 15.99
N GLU A 65 8.87 -10.63 16.38
CA GLU A 65 10.09 -11.46 16.55
C GLU A 65 10.85 -11.65 15.23
N LEU A 66 10.10 -11.84 14.13
CA LEU A 66 10.67 -11.99 12.80
C LEU A 66 11.23 -10.67 12.29
N GLU A 67 10.54 -9.54 12.51
CA GLU A 67 11.06 -8.21 12.17
C GLU A 67 12.41 -7.93 12.85
N GLU A 68 12.55 -8.27 14.13
CA GLU A 68 13.81 -8.10 14.85
C GLU A 68 14.93 -8.97 14.27
N SER A 69 14.61 -10.21 13.91
CA SER A 69 15.57 -11.11 13.24
C SER A 69 16.00 -10.59 11.85
N LEU A 70 15.07 -10.03 11.06
CA LEU A 70 15.33 -9.44 9.75
C LEU A 70 16.19 -8.17 9.85
N ARG A 71 15.93 -7.33 10.87
CA ARG A 71 16.76 -6.15 11.19
C ARG A 71 18.19 -6.53 11.55
N LYS A 72 18.39 -7.60 12.34
CA LYS A 72 19.73 -8.11 12.71
C LYS A 72 20.52 -8.64 11.50
N VAL A 73 19.85 -9.17 10.48
CA VAL A 73 20.45 -9.67 9.24
C VAL A 73 20.70 -8.53 8.22
N GLY A 74 20.41 -7.28 8.56
CA GLY A 74 20.67 -6.12 7.70
C GLY A 74 19.70 -6.03 6.51
N VAL A 75 18.55 -6.69 6.60
CA VAL A 75 17.46 -6.48 5.65
C VAL A 75 16.88 -5.10 5.97
N ILE A 76 17.39 -4.09 5.29
CA ILE A 76 16.80 -2.76 5.29
C ILE A 76 15.40 -2.95 4.70
N ASP A 77 14.38 -2.80 5.53
CA ASP A 77 13.01 -2.56 5.07
C ASP A 77 13.04 -1.27 4.27
N LYS A 78 13.36 -1.39 2.99
CA LYS A 78 13.25 -0.29 2.07
C LYS A 78 11.76 -0.01 2.02
N PRO A 79 11.28 1.15 2.54
CA PRO A 79 9.88 1.47 2.47
C PRO A 79 9.49 1.29 1.01
N VAL A 80 8.48 0.45 0.77
CA VAL A 80 7.97 0.24 -0.58
C VAL A 80 7.37 1.57 -0.98
N HIS A 81 8.21 2.42 -1.56
CA HIS A 81 7.74 3.52 -2.36
C HIS A 81 7.14 2.82 -3.58
N VAL A 82 5.83 2.58 -3.51
CA VAL A 82 5.06 2.18 -4.67
C VAL A 82 5.29 3.30 -5.66
N SER A 83 6.13 3.08 -6.68
CA SER A 83 6.29 4.04 -7.76
C SER A 83 4.90 4.33 -8.30
N VAL A 84 4.46 5.56 -8.08
CA VAL A 84 3.12 6.07 -8.39
C VAL A 84 3.01 6.41 -9.88
N GLU A 85 3.66 5.62 -10.74
CA GLU A 85 3.56 5.76 -12.18
C GLU A 85 2.28 5.01 -12.61
N GLY A 86 1.14 5.70 -12.50
CA GLY A 86 -0.15 5.21 -13.02
C GLY A 86 -1.37 5.36 -12.10
N LEU A 87 -1.23 5.86 -10.86
CA LEU A 87 -2.39 6.24 -10.05
C LEU A 87 -2.80 7.66 -10.41
N ASP A 88 -3.99 7.82 -10.97
CA ASP A 88 -4.68 9.11 -11.17
C ASP A 88 -5.00 9.73 -9.80
N LEU A 89 -3.97 10.31 -9.18
CA LEU A 89 -4.05 10.94 -7.87
C LEU A 89 -4.66 12.33 -8.00
N LYS A 90 -5.72 12.56 -7.22
CA LYS A 90 -6.45 13.82 -7.18
C LYS A 90 -6.05 14.62 -5.95
N ARG A 91 -5.96 15.93 -6.10
CA ARG A 91 -5.79 16.85 -4.97
C ARG A 91 -7.08 16.90 -4.15
N ALA A 92 -6.97 17.29 -2.88
CA ALA A 92 -8.12 17.40 -1.98
C ALA A 92 -9.25 18.29 -2.54
N GLY A 93 -8.91 19.37 -3.25
CA GLY A 93 -9.89 20.23 -3.92
C GLY A 93 -10.65 19.53 -5.06
N GLU A 94 -9.98 18.67 -5.82
CA GLU A 94 -10.59 17.90 -6.91
C GLU A 94 -11.51 16.82 -6.37
N ILE A 95 -11.09 16.12 -5.30
CA ILE A 95 -11.94 15.16 -4.57
C ILE A 95 -13.18 15.85 -4.03
N THR A 96 -13.01 17.02 -3.39
CA THR A 96 -14.13 17.76 -2.79
C THR A 96 -15.18 18.10 -3.86
N LYS A 97 -14.75 18.64 -5.01
CA LYS A 97 -15.65 18.93 -6.13
C LYS A 97 -16.34 17.68 -6.67
N ALA A 98 -15.60 16.58 -6.84
CA ALA A 98 -16.16 15.33 -7.37
C ALA A 98 -17.20 14.73 -6.41
N VAL A 99 -16.94 14.73 -5.10
CA VAL A 99 -17.88 14.25 -4.08
C VAL A 99 -19.09 15.18 -4.02
N GLU A 100 -18.88 16.49 -3.99
CA GLU A 100 -19.97 17.47 -3.98
C GLU A 100 -20.89 17.32 -5.20
N GLN A 101 -20.35 17.02 -6.38
CA GLN A 101 -21.17 16.78 -7.56
C GLN A 101 -22.01 15.49 -7.48
N ALA A 102 -21.51 14.47 -6.79
CA ALA A 102 -22.11 13.13 -6.78
C ALA A 102 -23.15 12.90 -5.67
N ILE A 103 -23.06 13.61 -4.54
CA ILE A 103 -23.97 13.43 -3.39
C ILE A 103 -25.08 14.51 -3.39
N PRO A 104 -26.21 14.37 -2.68
CA PRO A 104 -27.25 15.42 -2.63
C PRO A 104 -26.91 16.60 -1.69
N TYR A 105 -25.91 16.46 -0.83
CA TYR A 105 -25.54 17.44 0.20
C TYR A 105 -24.37 18.35 -0.21
N LYS A 106 -24.25 19.51 0.43
CA LYS A 106 -23.11 20.41 0.29
C LYS A 106 -21.86 19.75 0.87
N PHE A 107 -20.79 19.69 0.07
CA PHE A 107 -19.55 19.06 0.47
C PHE A 107 -18.36 19.97 0.18
N HIS A 108 -17.65 20.40 1.22
CA HIS A 108 -16.51 21.30 1.10
C HIS A 108 -15.27 20.74 1.79
N ILE A 109 -14.13 21.44 1.64
CA ILE A 109 -12.82 20.98 2.13
C ILE A 109 -12.79 20.69 3.65
N GLY A 110 -13.60 21.41 4.44
CA GLY A 110 -13.77 21.12 5.87
C GLY A 110 -14.37 19.74 6.16
N HIS A 111 -15.32 19.26 5.35
CA HIS A 111 -15.92 17.93 5.48
C HIS A 111 -14.92 16.84 5.08
N HIS A 112 -14.20 17.06 3.96
CA HIS A 112 -13.08 16.19 3.57
C HIS A 112 -12.04 16.10 4.70
N THR A 113 -11.74 17.22 5.36
CA THR A 113 -10.78 17.26 6.47
C THR A 113 -11.19 16.40 7.66
N ARG A 114 -12.48 16.43 8.00
CA ARG A 114 -13.05 15.60 9.07
C ARG A 114 -13.08 14.13 8.65
N ALA A 115 -13.43 13.84 7.41
CA ALA A 115 -13.51 12.48 6.89
C ALA A 115 -12.14 11.78 6.89
N TRP A 116 -11.07 12.40 6.38
CA TRP A 116 -9.77 11.72 6.39
C TRP A 116 -9.24 11.48 7.81
N LYS A 117 -9.60 12.34 8.78
CA LYS A 117 -9.28 12.15 10.19
C LYS A 117 -10.08 11.01 10.80
N HIS A 118 -11.38 10.96 10.54
CA HIS A 118 -12.27 9.89 11.04
C HIS A 118 -11.81 8.52 10.55
N PHE A 119 -11.44 8.40 9.26
CA PHE A 119 -10.95 7.15 8.68
C PHE A 119 -9.45 6.93 8.83
N ASP A 120 -8.72 7.83 9.51
CA ASP A 120 -7.27 7.75 9.69
C ASP A 120 -6.51 7.43 8.39
N VAL A 121 -6.83 8.18 7.33
CA VAL A 121 -6.31 7.93 5.97
C VAL A 121 -4.87 8.40 5.81
N ARG A 122 -4.50 9.42 6.58
CA ARG A 122 -3.18 10.03 6.58
C ARG A 122 -2.88 10.57 7.98
N PRO A 123 -1.61 10.76 8.34
CA PRO A 123 -1.25 11.21 9.66
C PRO A 123 -1.67 12.66 9.88
N ILE A 124 -1.75 13.07 11.15
CA ILE A 124 -2.06 14.45 11.51
C ILE A 124 -0.98 15.40 10.99
N ASN A 125 -1.36 16.65 10.74
CA ASN A 125 -0.41 17.67 10.30
C ASN A 125 0.72 17.79 11.34
N GLY A 126 1.98 17.75 10.88
CA GLY A 126 3.15 17.82 11.75
C GLY A 126 3.61 16.48 12.35
N ALA A 127 3.04 15.35 11.93
CA ALA A 127 3.56 14.04 12.30
C ALA A 127 5.01 13.84 11.84
N SER A 128 5.77 13.04 12.58
CA SER A 128 7.17 12.74 12.29
C SER A 128 7.38 12.02 10.96
N ASP A 129 6.39 11.24 10.52
CA ASP A 129 6.37 10.57 9.23
C ASP A 129 5.09 10.94 8.45
N PRO A 130 5.16 11.88 7.48
CA PRO A 130 4.02 12.23 6.64
C PRO A 130 3.69 11.16 5.59
N ALA A 131 4.59 10.19 5.35
CA ALA A 131 4.38 9.12 4.39
C ALA A 131 3.63 7.91 4.97
N ALA A 132 3.34 7.92 6.28
CA ALA A 132 2.54 6.91 6.98
C ALA A 132 1.04 7.02 6.62
N THR A 133 0.70 6.89 5.33
CA THR A 133 -0.67 6.96 4.81
C THR A 133 -1.23 5.59 4.50
N LYS A 134 -2.57 5.48 4.48
CA LYS A 134 -3.25 4.33 3.86
C LYS A 134 -3.09 4.42 2.35
N SER A 135 -2.06 3.75 1.84
CA SER A 135 -1.57 3.90 0.46
C SER A 135 -2.59 3.61 -0.64
N ASP A 136 -3.63 2.84 -0.34
CA ASP A 136 -4.76 2.56 -1.22
C ASP A 136 -5.74 3.73 -1.34
N MET A 137 -5.71 4.69 -0.41
CA MET A 137 -6.60 5.86 -0.35
C MET A 137 -5.84 7.19 -0.50
N CYS A 138 -4.62 7.28 0.03
CA CYS A 138 -3.82 8.50 0.07
C CYS A 138 -2.34 8.18 -0.05
N VAL A 139 -1.63 9.01 -0.82
CA VAL A 139 -0.20 8.87 -1.07
C VAL A 139 0.47 10.23 -0.81
N TRP A 140 1.51 10.22 0.02
CA TRP A 140 2.36 11.40 0.21
C TRP A 140 3.35 11.55 -0.95
N SER A 141 3.45 12.76 -1.50
CA SER A 141 4.47 13.12 -2.47
C SER A 141 5.45 14.10 -1.83
N ALA A 142 6.69 13.63 -1.62
CA ALA A 142 7.77 14.46 -1.12
C ALA A 142 8.13 15.59 -2.11
N VAL A 143 8.05 15.32 -3.41
CA VAL A 143 8.36 16.30 -4.47
C VAL A 143 7.36 17.45 -4.47
N ALA A 144 6.06 17.15 -4.32
CA ALA A 144 5.01 18.16 -4.29
C ALA A 144 4.75 18.73 -2.88
N GLY A 145 5.37 18.17 -1.84
CA GLY A 145 5.12 18.54 -0.45
C GLY A 145 3.65 18.36 -0.02
N GLY A 146 2.96 17.35 -0.57
CA GLY A 146 1.52 17.25 -0.44
C GLY A 146 0.98 15.83 -0.60
N TYR A 147 -0.30 15.68 -0.24
CA TYR A 147 -1.03 14.43 -0.32
C TYR A 147 -1.87 14.36 -1.60
N GLY A 148 -1.73 13.25 -2.34
CA GLY A 148 -2.62 12.88 -3.43
C GLY A 148 -3.57 11.77 -2.98
N TYR A 149 -4.81 11.82 -3.45
CA TYR A 149 -5.86 10.86 -3.08
C TYR A 149 -6.23 9.99 -4.27
N THR A 150 -6.48 8.71 -4.01
CA THR A 150 -6.85 7.76 -5.06
C THR A 150 -8.33 7.84 -5.42
N ASN A 151 -8.70 7.29 -6.57
CA ASN A 151 -10.10 7.11 -6.93
C ASN A 151 -10.88 6.22 -5.95
N LYS A 152 -10.20 5.31 -5.24
CA LYS A 152 -10.81 4.50 -4.18
C LYS A 152 -11.32 5.37 -3.03
N TRP A 153 -10.53 6.36 -2.62
CA TRP A 153 -10.94 7.33 -1.60
C TRP A 153 -12.16 8.13 -2.03
N THR A 154 -12.20 8.61 -3.28
CA THR A 154 -13.36 9.33 -3.82
C THR A 154 -14.64 8.49 -3.75
N LYS A 155 -14.57 7.23 -4.17
CA LYS A 155 -15.73 6.33 -4.17
C LYS A 155 -16.26 6.08 -2.76
N LEU A 156 -15.35 5.83 -1.80
CA LEU A 156 -15.72 5.65 -0.40
C LEU A 156 -16.43 6.89 0.16
N LEU A 157 -15.92 8.09 -0.14
CA LEU A 157 -16.57 9.33 0.27
C LEU A 157 -17.95 9.50 -0.34
N ILE A 158 -18.13 9.22 -1.64
CA ILE A 158 -19.44 9.31 -2.28
C ILE A 158 -20.43 8.34 -1.62
N GLU A 159 -20.02 7.11 -1.38
CA GLU A 159 -20.86 6.10 -0.71
C GLU A 159 -21.26 6.54 0.70
N LYS A 160 -20.29 6.93 1.54
CA LYS A 160 -20.54 7.24 2.95
C LYS A 160 -21.21 8.60 3.16
N MET A 161 -20.86 9.60 2.37
CA MET A 161 -21.40 10.96 2.52
C MET A 161 -22.76 11.14 1.85
N SER A 162 -23.27 10.14 1.11
CA SER A 162 -24.63 10.17 0.56
C SER A 162 -25.70 9.82 1.60
N ASP A 163 -25.31 9.18 2.69
CA ASP A 163 -26.19 8.85 3.80
C ASP A 163 -26.13 9.96 4.86
N ALA A 164 -27.27 10.49 5.28
CA ALA A 164 -27.36 11.62 6.19
C ALA A 164 -26.82 11.29 7.59
N ASP A 165 -27.07 10.08 8.08
CA ASP A 165 -26.68 9.66 9.43
C ASP A 165 -25.16 9.44 9.46
N VAL A 166 -24.62 8.79 8.43
CA VAL A 166 -23.18 8.58 8.27
C VAL A 166 -22.44 9.90 8.05
N PHE A 167 -23.04 10.84 7.31
CA PHE A 167 -22.49 12.18 7.15
C PHE A 167 -22.37 12.89 8.49
N LEU A 168 -23.42 12.85 9.31
CA LEU A 168 -23.45 13.44 10.64
C LEU A 168 -22.43 12.77 11.57
N GLU A 169 -22.34 11.44 11.54
CA GLU A 169 -21.37 10.68 12.34
C GLU A 169 -19.92 11.10 12.02
N ILE A 170 -19.59 11.19 10.73
CA ILE A 170 -18.21 11.46 10.31
C ILE A 170 -17.84 12.94 10.48
N THR A 171 -18.76 13.86 10.19
CA THR A 171 -18.47 15.30 10.20
C THR A 171 -18.86 15.99 11.50
N GLY A 172 -19.77 15.41 12.28
CA GLY A 172 -20.41 16.05 13.43
C GLY A 172 -21.34 17.20 13.04
N LEU A 173 -21.70 17.33 11.75
CA LEU A 173 -22.54 18.40 11.23
C LEU A 173 -23.74 17.82 10.49
N GLN A 174 -24.90 18.46 10.63
CA GLN A 174 -26.09 18.09 9.88
C GLN A 174 -25.88 18.34 8.38
N PRO A 175 -26.17 17.37 7.51
CA PRO A 175 -26.00 17.53 6.07
C PRO A 175 -26.98 18.58 5.52
N VAL A 176 -26.46 19.51 4.72
CA VAL A 176 -27.27 20.57 4.10
C VAL A 176 -27.53 20.19 2.64
N LEU A 177 -28.79 20.12 2.24
CA LEU A 177 -29.16 19.87 0.83
C LEU A 177 -28.61 20.96 -0.09
N LYS A 178 -28.17 20.55 -1.27
CA LYS A 178 -27.83 21.49 -2.34
C LYS A 178 -29.12 22.12 -2.87
N SER A 179 -29.11 23.44 -2.88
CA SER A 179 -30.13 24.32 -3.47
C SER A 179 -29.93 24.44 -4.97
#